data_AF-E9GVQ5-F1
#
_entry.id   AF-E9GVQ5-F1
#
_cell.length_a   1.000
_cell.length_b   1.000
_cell.length_c   1.000
_cell.angle_alpha   90.00
_cell.angle_beta   90.00
_cell.angle_gamma   90.00
#
_symmetry.space_group_name_H-M   'P 1'
#
loop_
_entity.id
_entity.type
_entity.pdbx_description
1 polymer ?
#
loop_
_entity_poly.entity_id
_entity_poly.type
_entity_poly.pdbx_seq_one_letter_code
_entity_poly.pdbx_strand_id
1 'polypeptide(L)'
;MATGFERHSFPSKQKYFKNQLEEKPKPQLNFKEKITNDSKPFRHKLKEKPHCLNPLSMEQRDRHPYEFELKKFSPDSTFLKIKHEVPHFQPVSSTPLIMVDTTEAFEHLLRDLLSQTVIGVDLEHHSDRSYRGITCLMQISTDKTDYIIDTLQLWDHLQPLNKVFCDPNIVKIFQGADSDVIWLQRDFGIYVVNLFDTLQAASLLGFQKKGLYFLLQHYCQVHVNKKYQLADWRIRPLPQEMVKYAREDTHYLIYIYERMKQDLYSRHCLGDVKITPEMKKGTPEEPKDRKSKSKSSQITPVNEKGVNQVLQVWNNSRSVCLKQYRIQTLEEMYSKFYSSLNKEGKKFNNQQSYALQEIFSWRDRVARELDESPHYVMTKFNMLNIISQLHNQPENILQPISRHRFVHQHLPQLHEVIVKAKAIAIQSSPISKKQTKKRGAASATAVPPVSRPPMKKRKIDNVASSTITKARLIQQKISKVEMIDLSCEPNQMKERRPAKKINTCKVVLTDVVQKIDAVVVKSSSGIETRPARKSRKVQLIDLT
;
A
#
# COMPACT_ATOMS: atom_id res chain seq x y z
N MET A 1 27.97 -56.17 -7.92
CA MET A 1 28.18 -55.44 -9.18
C MET A 1 26.79 -54.97 -9.63
N ALA A 2 26.42 -53.69 -9.50
CA ALA A 2 26.57 -52.65 -10.54
C ALA A 2 25.95 -53.12 -11.88
N THR A 3 24.94 -52.53 -12.52
CA THR A 3 24.42 -51.15 -12.60
C THR A 3 23.08 -51.19 -13.36
N GLY A 4 22.16 -50.25 -13.09
CA GLY A 4 20.93 -50.10 -13.90
C GLY A 4 19.99 -48.99 -13.47
N PHE A 5 20.52 -47.83 -13.03
CA PHE A 5 19.71 -46.63 -12.84
C PHE A 5 19.69 -45.84 -14.16
N GLU A 6 18.60 -45.96 -14.92
CA GLU A 6 18.30 -45.00 -15.98
C GLU A 6 18.12 -43.62 -15.35
N ARG A 7 19.09 -42.74 -15.61
CA ARG A 7 18.96 -41.32 -15.30
C ARG A 7 17.98 -40.72 -16.30
N HIS A 8 16.72 -40.60 -15.94
CA HIS A 8 15.85 -39.63 -16.58
C HIS A 8 16.45 -38.25 -16.37
N SER A 9 17.06 -37.71 -17.42
CA SER A 9 17.59 -36.36 -17.46
C SER A 9 16.43 -35.38 -17.27
N PHE A 10 16.28 -34.83 -16.08
CA PHE A 10 15.42 -33.68 -15.84
C PHE A 10 15.81 -32.56 -16.82
N PRO A 11 14.84 -31.93 -17.51
CA PRO A 11 15.17 -30.79 -18.34
C PRO A 11 15.79 -29.70 -17.45
N SER A 12 17.00 -29.28 -17.80
CA SER A 12 17.72 -28.22 -17.11
C SER A 12 16.82 -26.99 -16.88
N LYS A 13 17.03 -26.27 -15.76
CA LYS A 13 16.31 -25.04 -15.40
C LYS A 13 16.18 -24.05 -16.58
N GLN A 14 17.08 -24.08 -17.56
CA GLN A 14 17.02 -23.28 -18.78
C GLN A 14 15.81 -23.57 -19.68
N LYS A 15 15.25 -24.78 -19.71
CA LYS A 15 14.11 -25.11 -20.59
C LYS A 15 12.78 -24.51 -20.10
N TYR A 16 12.62 -24.31 -18.79
CA TYR A 16 11.47 -23.58 -18.21
C TYR A 16 11.54 -22.07 -18.48
N PHE A 17 12.73 -21.49 -18.59
CA PHE A 17 12.91 -20.06 -18.93
C PHE A 17 12.90 -19.76 -20.44
N LYS A 18 13.14 -20.77 -21.30
CA LYS A 18 13.22 -20.56 -22.76
C LYS A 18 11.87 -20.34 -23.46
N ASN A 19 10.75 -20.70 -22.84
CA ASN A 19 9.41 -20.50 -23.41
C ASN A 19 8.79 -19.12 -23.06
N GLN A 20 9.56 -18.18 -22.50
CA GLN A 20 9.09 -16.80 -22.22
C GLN A 20 9.22 -15.82 -23.40
N LEU A 21 9.65 -16.28 -24.59
CA LEU A 21 9.83 -15.42 -25.76
C LEU A 21 8.67 -15.48 -26.78
N GLU A 22 7.70 -16.38 -26.59
CA GLU A 22 6.37 -16.22 -27.20
C GLU A 22 5.55 -15.34 -26.25
N GLU A 23 5.38 -14.07 -26.61
CA GLU A 23 4.57 -13.13 -25.84
C GLU A 23 3.14 -13.66 -25.77
N LYS A 24 2.76 -14.20 -24.59
CA LYS A 24 1.38 -14.60 -24.34
C LYS A 24 0.45 -13.39 -24.58
N PRO A 25 -0.73 -13.61 -25.20
CA PRO A 25 -1.68 -12.53 -25.44
C PRO A 25 -2.07 -11.87 -24.12
N LYS A 26 -2.18 -10.54 -24.15
CA LYS A 26 -2.56 -9.74 -22.98
C LYS A 26 -4.05 -9.93 -22.68
N PRO A 27 -4.44 -10.42 -21.48
CA PRO A 27 -5.86 -10.57 -21.13
C PRO A 27 -6.64 -9.26 -21.22
N GLN A 28 -5.97 -8.11 -21.01
CA GLN A 28 -6.56 -6.78 -21.10
C GLN A 28 -7.20 -6.46 -22.46
N LEU A 29 -6.74 -7.13 -23.52
CA LEU A 29 -7.30 -6.95 -24.86
C LEU A 29 -8.73 -7.49 -24.97
N ASN A 30 -9.11 -8.44 -24.10
CA ASN A 30 -10.41 -9.10 -24.13
C ASN A 30 -11.47 -8.38 -23.27
N PHE A 31 -11.09 -7.40 -22.46
CA PHE A 31 -12.04 -6.68 -21.60
C PHE A 31 -12.98 -5.78 -22.41
N LYS A 32 -14.25 -5.75 -22.02
CA LYS A 32 -15.25 -4.86 -22.62
C LYS A 32 -14.96 -3.43 -22.19
N GLU A 33 -14.80 -3.18 -20.89
CA GLU A 33 -14.34 -1.89 -20.38
C GLU A 33 -12.80 -1.80 -20.45
N LYS A 34 -12.29 -0.97 -21.36
CA LYS A 34 -10.84 -0.79 -21.51
C LYS A 34 -10.24 -0.09 -20.30
N ILE A 35 -9.10 -0.61 -19.84
CA ILE A 35 -8.32 0.00 -18.76
C ILE A 35 -7.74 1.32 -19.25
N THR A 36 -7.99 2.40 -18.52
CA THR A 36 -7.41 3.72 -18.77
C THR A 36 -6.27 4.00 -17.79
N ASN A 37 -5.10 4.33 -18.32
CA ASN A 37 -3.89 4.60 -17.54
C ASN A 37 -3.52 6.09 -17.51
N ASP A 38 -4.51 6.98 -17.63
CA ASP A 38 -4.27 8.41 -17.54
C ASP A 38 -3.84 8.87 -16.13
N SER A 39 -3.45 10.13 -16.02
CA SER A 39 -3.04 10.78 -14.78
C SER A 39 -4.20 11.40 -13.99
N LYS A 40 -5.45 11.24 -14.45
CA LYS A 40 -6.61 11.81 -13.76
C LYS A 40 -6.82 11.11 -12.42
N PRO A 41 -7.39 11.80 -11.42
CA PRO A 41 -7.76 11.15 -10.16
C PRO A 41 -8.66 9.95 -10.39
N PHE A 42 -8.47 8.89 -9.59
CA PHE A 42 -9.30 7.69 -9.69
C PHE A 42 -10.75 8.03 -9.36
N ARG A 43 -11.67 7.55 -10.19
CA ARG A 43 -13.11 7.63 -9.92
C ARG A 43 -13.62 6.21 -9.67
N HIS A 44 -14.25 6.03 -8.52
CA HIS A 44 -14.79 4.74 -8.09
C HIS A 44 -15.81 4.18 -9.09
N LYS A 45 -15.66 2.92 -9.50
CA LYS A 45 -16.43 2.27 -10.60
C LYS A 45 -17.86 1.81 -10.25
N LEU A 46 -18.27 1.95 -8.99
CA LEU A 46 -19.54 1.43 -8.49
C LEU A 46 -20.73 2.04 -9.25
N LYS A 47 -21.64 1.20 -9.77
CA LYS A 47 -22.86 1.61 -10.48
C LYS A 47 -24.08 1.55 -9.56
N GLU A 48 -24.17 0.47 -8.78
CA GLU A 48 -25.22 0.24 -7.78
C GLU A 48 -24.58 0.03 -6.41
N LYS A 49 -25.23 0.54 -5.36
CA LYS A 49 -24.71 0.47 -3.99
C LYS A 49 -25.65 -0.34 -3.09
N PRO A 50 -25.59 -1.70 -3.12
CA PRO A 50 -26.37 -2.53 -2.22
C PRO A 50 -26.01 -2.24 -0.75
N HIS A 51 -26.93 -2.50 0.17
CA HIS A 51 -26.73 -2.29 1.62
C HIS A 51 -26.37 -0.86 2.01
N CYS A 52 -26.75 0.14 1.20
CA CYS A 52 -26.42 1.53 1.48
C CYS A 52 -27.26 2.09 2.62
N LEU A 53 -26.59 2.82 3.52
CA LEU A 53 -27.24 3.73 4.48
C LEU A 53 -27.18 5.18 3.98
N ASN A 54 -26.22 5.47 3.10
CA ASN A 54 -26.11 6.73 2.37
C ASN A 54 -26.15 6.45 0.86
N PRO A 55 -27.12 6.99 0.11
CA PRO A 55 -27.23 6.75 -1.33
C PRO A 55 -25.96 7.09 -2.12
N LEU A 56 -25.76 6.40 -3.25
CA LEU A 56 -24.63 6.66 -4.13
C LEU A 56 -24.80 8.00 -4.84
N SER A 57 -23.85 8.92 -4.66
CA SER A 57 -23.78 10.17 -5.44
C SER A 57 -22.94 9.97 -6.69
N MET A 58 -23.50 10.28 -7.86
CA MET A 58 -22.78 10.24 -9.14
C MET A 58 -21.73 11.36 -9.27
N GLU A 59 -21.90 12.45 -8.52
CA GLU A 59 -20.99 13.60 -8.52
C GLU A 59 -19.76 13.33 -7.65
N GLN A 60 -19.91 12.66 -6.51
CA GLN A 60 -18.85 12.43 -5.51
C GLN A 60 -18.17 11.06 -5.66
N ARG A 61 -17.78 10.70 -6.89
CA ARG A 61 -17.10 9.43 -7.19
C ARG A 61 -15.59 9.43 -6.88
N ASP A 62 -15.09 10.52 -6.32
CA ASP A 62 -13.71 10.72 -5.84
C ASP A 62 -13.52 10.25 -4.39
N ARG A 63 -14.60 9.93 -3.67
CA ARG A 63 -14.58 9.46 -2.29
C ARG A 63 -14.97 7.99 -2.20
N HIS A 64 -14.53 7.32 -1.13
CA HIS A 64 -14.88 5.93 -0.86
C HIS A 64 -16.42 5.76 -0.77
N PRO A 65 -17.06 4.98 -1.69
CA PRO A 65 -18.51 4.89 -1.75
C PRO A 65 -19.17 4.42 -0.46
N TYR A 66 -18.52 3.53 0.31
CA TYR A 66 -19.03 3.01 1.59
C TYR A 66 -18.40 3.68 2.83
N GLU A 67 -17.81 4.87 2.70
CA GLU A 67 -17.16 5.55 3.83
C GLU A 67 -18.11 5.74 5.03
N PHE A 68 -19.36 6.14 4.74
CA PHE A 68 -20.38 6.38 5.76
C PHE A 68 -20.78 5.10 6.48
N GLU A 69 -21.07 4.05 5.72
CA GLU A 69 -21.43 2.72 6.22
C GLU A 69 -20.31 2.15 7.09
N LEU A 70 -19.07 2.19 6.59
CA LEU A 70 -17.91 1.73 7.35
C LEU A 70 -17.75 2.50 8.66
N LYS A 71 -17.80 3.83 8.64
CA LYS A 71 -17.66 4.64 9.87
C LYS A 71 -18.72 4.33 10.92
N LYS A 72 -19.94 3.98 10.50
CA LYS A 72 -21.04 3.59 11.40
C LYS A 72 -21.03 2.10 11.76
N PHE A 73 -20.34 1.27 11.00
CA PHE A 73 -20.32 -0.17 11.18
C PHE A 73 -19.67 -0.54 12.53
N SER A 74 -20.37 -1.40 13.27
CA SER A 74 -19.87 -2.20 14.37
C SER A 74 -20.40 -3.62 14.17
N PRO A 75 -19.60 -4.67 14.40
CA PRO A 75 -20.08 -6.04 14.28
C PRO A 75 -21.21 -6.30 15.29
N ASP A 76 -22.23 -7.05 14.86
CA ASP A 76 -23.28 -7.54 15.75
C ASP A 76 -22.70 -8.38 16.90
N SER A 77 -23.39 -8.35 18.05
CA SER A 77 -23.00 -9.07 19.26
C SER A 77 -22.80 -10.57 19.03
N THR A 78 -23.52 -11.19 18.08
CA THR A 78 -23.37 -12.60 17.72
C THR A 78 -21.99 -12.91 17.14
N PHE A 79 -21.40 -12.01 16.34
CA PHE A 79 -20.05 -12.20 15.79
C PHE A 79 -18.95 -12.10 16.86
N LEU A 80 -19.23 -11.38 17.95
CA LEU A 80 -18.31 -11.23 19.08
C LEU A 80 -18.33 -12.46 20.02
N LYS A 81 -19.34 -13.33 19.91
CA LYS A 81 -19.41 -14.57 20.68
C LYS A 81 -18.37 -15.56 20.18
N ILE A 82 -17.85 -16.34 21.13
CA ILE A 82 -16.92 -17.44 20.87
C ILE A 82 -17.70 -18.74 20.73
N LYS A 83 -17.39 -19.52 19.70
CA LYS A 83 -17.81 -20.90 19.63
C LYS A 83 -16.91 -21.73 20.54
N HIS A 84 -17.48 -22.45 21.48
CA HIS A 84 -16.69 -23.32 22.38
C HIS A 84 -16.10 -24.51 21.61
N GLU A 85 -16.91 -25.11 20.74
CA GLU A 85 -16.47 -26.13 19.79
C GLU A 85 -16.33 -25.48 18.42
N VAL A 86 -15.12 -25.55 17.86
CA VAL A 86 -14.84 -25.09 16.50
C VAL A 86 -14.83 -26.33 15.61
N PRO A 87 -15.81 -26.49 14.70
CA PRO A 87 -15.80 -27.58 13.75
C PRO A 87 -14.49 -27.59 12.98
N HIS A 88 -13.87 -28.77 12.87
CA HIS A 88 -12.65 -28.91 12.08
C HIS A 88 -12.97 -28.71 10.60
N PHE A 89 -12.02 -28.17 9.84
CA PHE A 89 -12.14 -28.08 8.38
C PHE A 89 -12.16 -29.48 7.75
N GLN A 90 -12.90 -29.61 6.65
CA GLN A 90 -12.89 -30.82 5.83
C GLN A 90 -11.57 -30.92 5.05
N PRO A 91 -11.04 -32.11 4.76
CA PRO A 91 -9.88 -32.23 3.88
C PRO A 91 -10.14 -31.64 2.48
N VAL A 92 -9.15 -30.94 1.92
CA VAL A 92 -9.20 -30.37 0.55
C VAL A 92 -9.63 -31.40 -0.50
N SER A 93 -9.25 -32.67 -0.34
CA SER A 93 -9.59 -33.75 -1.27
C SER A 93 -11.06 -34.16 -1.24
N SER A 94 -11.77 -33.92 -0.14
CA SER A 94 -13.20 -34.24 0.03
C SER A 94 -14.13 -33.03 -0.10
N THR A 95 -13.58 -31.81 -0.05
CA THR A 95 -14.36 -30.59 -0.24
C THR A 95 -14.60 -30.36 -1.74
N PRO A 96 -15.83 -30.05 -2.18
CA PRO A 96 -16.11 -29.59 -3.53
C PRO A 96 -15.29 -28.35 -3.93
N LEU A 97 -14.75 -28.36 -5.16
CA LEU A 97 -14.12 -27.20 -5.80
C LEU A 97 -14.92 -26.84 -7.05
N ILE A 98 -15.34 -25.58 -7.14
CA ILE A 98 -16.06 -25.07 -8.30
C ILE A 98 -15.20 -23.99 -8.97
N MET A 99 -14.87 -24.22 -10.25
CA MET A 99 -14.28 -23.20 -11.11
C MET A 99 -15.37 -22.27 -11.61
N VAL A 100 -15.18 -20.96 -11.45
CA VAL A 100 -16.15 -19.92 -11.82
C VAL A 100 -15.54 -19.06 -12.92
N ASP A 101 -15.74 -19.48 -14.16
CA ASP A 101 -15.26 -18.82 -15.39
C ASP A 101 -16.39 -18.49 -16.39
N THR A 102 -17.65 -18.74 -16.00
CA THR A 102 -18.86 -18.44 -16.76
C THR A 102 -19.83 -17.60 -15.93
N THR A 103 -20.73 -16.89 -16.62
CA THR A 103 -21.75 -16.08 -15.94
C THR A 103 -22.70 -16.96 -15.13
N GLU A 104 -23.06 -18.14 -15.64
CA GLU A 104 -23.95 -19.09 -14.99
C GLU A 104 -23.34 -19.63 -13.68
N ALA A 105 -22.05 -20.00 -13.72
CA ALA A 105 -21.32 -20.41 -12.53
C ALA A 105 -21.20 -19.26 -11.52
N PHE A 106 -21.02 -18.02 -12.00
CA PHE A 106 -20.97 -16.83 -11.16
C PHE A 106 -22.31 -16.52 -10.47
N GLU A 107 -23.42 -16.71 -11.15
CA GLU A 107 -24.75 -16.58 -10.55
C GLU A 107 -25.03 -17.66 -9.50
N HIS A 108 -24.58 -18.90 -9.75
CA HIS A 108 -24.66 -19.97 -8.76
C HIS A 108 -23.84 -19.65 -7.51
N LEU A 109 -22.58 -19.23 -7.69
CA LEU A 109 -21.73 -18.72 -6.62
C LEU A 109 -22.45 -17.64 -5.83
N LEU A 110 -22.97 -16.61 -6.49
CA LEU A 110 -23.60 -15.48 -5.81
C LEU A 110 -24.80 -15.91 -4.94
N ARG A 111 -25.62 -16.85 -5.42
CA ARG A 111 -26.74 -17.41 -4.65
C ARG A 111 -26.27 -18.16 -3.41
N ASP A 112 -25.23 -18.99 -3.55
CA ASP A 112 -24.66 -19.71 -2.41
C ASP A 112 -24.09 -18.73 -1.38
N LEU A 113 -23.26 -17.78 -1.79
CA LEU A 113 -22.62 -16.82 -0.90
C LEU A 113 -23.62 -15.94 -0.13
N LEU A 114 -24.79 -15.62 -0.71
CA LEU A 114 -25.86 -14.88 -0.03
C LEU A 114 -26.53 -15.67 1.10
N SER A 115 -26.39 -16.99 1.13
CA SER A 115 -26.88 -17.85 2.22
C SER A 115 -25.87 -18.02 3.35
N GLN A 116 -24.63 -17.53 3.17
CA GLN A 116 -23.54 -17.69 4.12
C GLN A 116 -23.52 -16.56 5.14
N THR A 117 -22.98 -16.83 6.33
CA THR A 117 -22.70 -15.80 7.36
C THR A 117 -21.23 -15.44 7.46
N VAL A 118 -20.35 -16.25 6.86
CA VAL A 118 -18.90 -16.09 6.90
C VAL A 118 -18.28 -16.73 5.66
N ILE A 119 -17.34 -16.04 5.05
CA ILE A 119 -16.59 -16.53 3.88
C ILE A 119 -15.11 -16.17 4.03
N GLY A 120 -14.22 -17.06 3.58
CA GLY A 120 -12.79 -16.78 3.39
C GLY A 120 -12.53 -16.25 1.99
N VAL A 121 -11.68 -15.23 1.83
CA VAL A 121 -11.39 -14.62 0.53
C VAL A 121 -9.89 -14.31 0.41
N ASP A 122 -9.36 -14.54 -0.79
CA ASP A 122 -8.01 -14.15 -1.20
C ASP A 122 -8.01 -13.75 -2.69
N LEU A 123 -6.93 -13.08 -3.15
CA LEU A 123 -6.76 -12.66 -4.53
C LEU A 123 -5.35 -12.96 -5.04
N GLU A 124 -5.26 -13.30 -6.32
CA GLU A 124 -3.98 -13.38 -7.02
C GLU A 124 -3.82 -12.25 -8.02
N HIS A 125 -2.63 -11.66 -8.06
CA HIS A 125 -2.36 -10.43 -8.77
C HIS A 125 -1.13 -10.52 -9.68
N HIS A 126 -1.16 -9.77 -10.78
CA HIS A 126 -0.02 -9.61 -11.69
C HIS A 126 0.29 -8.13 -11.91
N SER A 127 1.57 -7.75 -11.88
CA SER A 127 2.00 -6.36 -12.08
C SER A 127 3.02 -6.17 -13.18
N ASP A 128 3.69 -7.21 -13.67
CA ASP A 128 4.82 -7.02 -14.58
C ASP A 128 4.37 -6.55 -15.97
N ARG A 129 3.24 -7.07 -16.45
CA ARG A 129 2.66 -6.80 -17.77
C ARG A 129 1.35 -6.00 -17.71
N SER A 130 1.27 -5.11 -16.72
CA SER A 130 0.18 -4.15 -16.52
C SER A 130 0.73 -2.90 -15.84
N TYR A 131 0.30 -1.70 -16.25
CA TYR A 131 0.81 -0.47 -15.65
C TYR A 131 0.36 -0.30 -14.20
N ARG A 132 -0.94 -0.54 -13.94
CA ARG A 132 -1.53 -0.41 -12.60
C ARG A 132 -1.54 -1.72 -11.83
N GLY A 133 -1.25 -2.84 -12.50
CA GLY A 133 -1.49 -4.18 -11.98
C GLY A 133 -2.90 -4.67 -12.31
N ILE A 134 -3.10 -5.97 -12.18
CA ILE A 134 -4.33 -6.65 -12.56
C ILE A 134 -4.59 -7.86 -11.66
N THR A 135 -5.79 -7.95 -11.08
CA THR A 135 -6.25 -9.15 -10.37
C THR A 135 -6.60 -10.24 -11.36
N CYS A 136 -5.95 -11.39 -11.20
CA CYS A 136 -6.00 -12.53 -12.12
C CYS A 136 -6.88 -13.68 -11.62
N LEU A 137 -7.08 -13.77 -10.31
CA LEU A 137 -7.88 -14.81 -9.67
C LEU A 137 -8.47 -14.28 -8.36
N MET A 138 -9.63 -14.80 -7.98
CA MET A 138 -10.22 -14.59 -6.66
C MET A 138 -10.63 -15.95 -6.11
N GLN A 139 -10.26 -16.22 -4.87
CA GLN A 139 -10.63 -17.44 -4.17
C GLN A 139 -11.65 -17.11 -3.11
N ILE A 140 -12.68 -17.95 -3.00
CA ILE A 140 -13.68 -17.83 -1.94
C ILE A 140 -13.93 -19.22 -1.35
N SER A 141 -13.88 -19.32 -0.03
CA SER A 141 -14.25 -20.55 0.70
C SER A 141 -15.44 -20.30 1.60
N THR A 142 -16.37 -21.25 1.57
CA THR A 142 -17.46 -21.40 2.54
C THR A 142 -17.12 -22.53 3.51
N ASP A 143 -18.05 -22.91 4.39
CA ASP A 143 -17.88 -24.08 5.26
C ASP A 143 -17.86 -25.41 4.47
N LYS A 144 -18.44 -25.43 3.27
CA LYS A 144 -18.69 -26.64 2.48
C LYS A 144 -18.02 -26.67 1.11
N THR A 145 -17.77 -25.52 0.51
CA THR A 145 -17.35 -25.43 -0.91
C THR A 145 -16.25 -24.39 -1.07
N ASP A 146 -15.24 -24.72 -1.89
CA ASP A 146 -14.23 -23.78 -2.36
C ASP A 146 -14.53 -23.35 -3.80
N TYR A 147 -14.27 -22.08 -4.08
CA TYR A 147 -14.49 -21.45 -5.37
C TYR A 147 -13.20 -20.80 -5.85
N ILE A 148 -12.89 -20.99 -7.13
CA ILE A 148 -11.83 -20.26 -7.83
C ILE A 148 -12.47 -19.51 -8.99
N ILE A 149 -12.44 -18.20 -8.90
CA ILE A 149 -13.09 -17.29 -9.85
C ILE A 149 -12.04 -16.75 -10.81
N ASP A 150 -12.24 -17.01 -12.10
CA ASP A 150 -11.41 -16.43 -13.16
C ASP A 150 -11.80 -14.96 -13.38
N THR A 151 -11.12 -14.07 -12.67
CA THR A 151 -11.40 -12.63 -12.74
C THR A 151 -10.98 -11.98 -14.05
N LEU A 152 -10.15 -12.65 -14.86
CA LEU A 152 -9.81 -12.17 -16.20
C LEU A 152 -10.95 -12.46 -17.17
N GLN A 153 -11.53 -13.66 -17.09
CA GLN A 153 -12.68 -14.04 -17.92
C GLN A 153 -13.95 -13.28 -17.52
N LEU A 154 -14.15 -13.06 -16.22
CA LEU A 154 -15.33 -12.40 -15.66
C LEU A 154 -15.12 -10.90 -15.35
N TRP A 155 -14.07 -10.28 -15.88
CA TRP A 155 -13.64 -8.91 -15.54
C TRP A 155 -14.79 -7.89 -15.43
N ASP A 156 -15.66 -7.87 -16.44
CA ASP A 156 -16.77 -6.91 -16.54
C ASP A 156 -18.05 -7.34 -15.76
N HIS A 157 -18.03 -8.50 -15.11
CA HIS A 157 -19.21 -9.17 -14.54
C HIS A 157 -19.21 -9.30 -13.01
N LEU A 158 -18.11 -8.97 -12.32
CA LEU A 158 -17.95 -9.24 -10.87
C LEU A 158 -18.59 -8.22 -9.92
N GLN A 159 -18.97 -7.03 -10.39
CA GLN A 159 -19.54 -5.98 -9.52
C GLN A 159 -20.75 -6.40 -8.65
N PRO A 160 -21.64 -7.33 -9.08
CA PRO A 160 -22.71 -7.87 -8.24
C PRO A 160 -22.23 -8.54 -6.94
N LEU A 161 -20.95 -8.93 -6.81
CA LEU A 161 -20.38 -9.40 -5.54
C LEU A 161 -20.53 -8.39 -4.40
N ASN A 162 -20.72 -7.10 -4.68
CA ASN A 162 -21.04 -6.11 -3.63
C ASN A 162 -22.30 -6.51 -2.82
N LYS A 163 -23.23 -7.30 -3.37
CA LYS A 163 -24.37 -7.83 -2.61
C LYS A 163 -23.94 -8.72 -1.43
N VAL A 164 -22.76 -9.32 -1.49
CA VAL A 164 -22.17 -10.15 -0.42
C VAL A 164 -21.08 -9.38 0.31
N PHE A 165 -20.16 -8.78 -0.43
CA PHE A 165 -18.98 -8.11 0.14
C PHE A 165 -19.35 -6.84 0.94
N CYS A 166 -20.45 -6.17 0.60
CA CYS A 166 -20.95 -5.02 1.36
C CYS A 166 -22.08 -5.37 2.33
N ASP A 167 -22.49 -6.64 2.43
CA ASP A 167 -23.49 -7.07 3.41
C ASP A 167 -22.89 -7.03 4.82
N PRO A 168 -23.43 -6.24 5.75
CA PRO A 168 -22.92 -6.18 7.12
C PRO A 168 -23.16 -7.48 7.92
N ASN A 169 -24.02 -8.39 7.45
CA ASN A 169 -24.34 -9.65 8.12
C ASN A 169 -23.48 -10.84 7.66
N ILE A 170 -22.59 -10.62 6.68
CA ILE A 170 -21.66 -11.65 6.19
C ILE A 170 -20.25 -11.23 6.56
N VAL A 171 -19.51 -12.03 7.32
CA VAL A 171 -18.11 -11.75 7.65
C VAL A 171 -17.22 -12.15 6.47
N LYS A 172 -16.37 -11.23 6.00
CA LYS A 172 -15.35 -11.52 5.00
C LYS A 172 -14.00 -11.68 5.68
N ILE A 173 -13.46 -12.89 5.70
CA ILE A 173 -12.16 -13.19 6.29
C ILE A 173 -11.08 -13.05 5.22
N PHE A 174 -10.08 -12.23 5.51
CA PHE A 174 -8.89 -12.07 4.68
C PHE A 174 -7.64 -12.24 5.54
N GLN A 175 -6.52 -12.54 4.90
CA GLN A 175 -5.21 -12.65 5.55
C GLN A 175 -4.26 -11.55 5.04
N GLY A 176 -4.36 -10.37 5.64
CA GLY A 176 -3.58 -9.19 5.25
C GLY A 176 -4.17 -8.45 4.05
N ALA A 177 -5.39 -7.91 4.22
CA ALA A 177 -6.25 -7.42 3.14
C ALA A 177 -5.81 -6.08 2.50
N ASP A 178 -4.66 -5.52 2.93
CA ASP A 178 -4.21 -4.18 2.57
C ASP A 178 -4.15 -3.92 1.07
N SER A 179 -3.72 -4.91 0.29
CA SER A 179 -3.66 -4.82 -1.17
C SER A 179 -4.97 -5.25 -1.82
N ASP A 180 -5.62 -6.25 -1.25
CA ASP A 180 -6.84 -6.83 -1.80
C ASP A 180 -7.98 -5.82 -1.88
N VAL A 181 -8.20 -5.06 -0.80
CA VAL A 181 -9.23 -4.01 -0.79
C VAL A 181 -8.96 -2.94 -1.86
N ILE A 182 -7.69 -2.69 -2.19
CA ILE A 182 -7.30 -1.73 -3.23
C ILE A 182 -7.55 -2.33 -4.62
N TRP A 183 -7.20 -3.58 -4.83
CA TRP A 183 -7.40 -4.27 -6.10
C TRP A 183 -8.88 -4.46 -6.42
N LEU A 184 -9.69 -4.87 -5.45
CA LEU A 184 -11.16 -4.98 -5.56
C LEU A 184 -11.80 -3.66 -6.05
N GLN A 185 -11.36 -2.53 -5.49
CA GLN A 185 -11.83 -1.21 -5.90
C GLN A 185 -11.39 -0.84 -7.31
N ARG A 186 -10.08 -0.99 -7.59
CA ARG A 186 -9.44 -0.60 -8.85
C ARG A 186 -10.01 -1.38 -10.02
N ASP A 187 -10.13 -2.69 -9.87
CA ASP A 187 -10.43 -3.59 -10.98
C ASP A 187 -11.94 -3.74 -11.17
N PHE A 188 -12.68 -4.04 -10.10
CA PHE A 188 -14.08 -4.47 -10.20
C PHE A 188 -15.08 -3.47 -9.60
N GLY A 189 -14.62 -2.46 -8.86
CA GLY A 189 -15.49 -1.60 -8.07
C GLY A 189 -16.20 -2.37 -6.95
N ILE A 190 -15.52 -3.32 -6.34
CA ILE A 190 -15.98 -4.08 -5.17
C ILE A 190 -15.41 -3.43 -3.90
N TYR A 191 -16.24 -3.32 -2.87
CA TYR A 191 -15.88 -2.81 -1.54
C TYR A 191 -16.22 -3.84 -0.48
N VAL A 192 -15.62 -3.73 0.70
CA VAL A 192 -15.83 -4.70 1.77
C VAL A 192 -16.34 -4.00 3.04
N VAL A 193 -17.47 -4.47 3.56
CA VAL A 193 -18.04 -4.12 4.87
C VAL A 193 -18.04 -5.38 5.73
N ASN A 194 -17.80 -5.28 7.04
CA ASN A 194 -17.65 -6.45 7.93
C ASN A 194 -16.49 -7.38 7.52
N LEU A 195 -15.28 -6.82 7.40
CA LEU A 195 -14.04 -7.58 7.19
C LEU A 195 -13.43 -7.98 8.53
N PHE A 196 -12.95 -9.21 8.63
CA PHE A 196 -12.06 -9.68 9.70
C PHE A 196 -10.71 -10.06 9.10
N ASP A 197 -9.66 -9.33 9.44
CA ASP A 197 -8.32 -9.57 8.94
C ASP A 197 -7.49 -10.38 9.94
N THR A 198 -7.11 -11.61 9.57
CA THR A 198 -6.31 -12.50 10.41
C THR A 198 -4.88 -11.98 10.64
N LEU A 199 -4.34 -11.10 9.78
CA LEU A 199 -3.07 -10.40 10.03
C LEU A 199 -3.20 -9.39 11.19
N GLN A 200 -4.35 -8.71 11.29
CA GLN A 200 -4.65 -7.79 12.39
C GLN A 200 -4.85 -8.56 13.70
N ALA A 201 -5.55 -9.69 13.65
CA ALA A 201 -5.69 -10.60 14.80
C ALA A 201 -4.33 -11.14 15.27
N ALA A 202 -3.48 -11.62 14.35
CA ALA A 202 -2.14 -12.13 14.67
C ALA A 202 -1.26 -11.05 15.31
N SER A 203 -1.42 -9.79 14.87
CA SER A 203 -0.72 -8.66 15.47
C SER A 203 -1.18 -8.37 16.90
N LEU A 204 -2.49 -8.42 17.18
CA LEU A 204 -3.02 -8.23 18.53
C LEU A 204 -2.70 -9.39 19.48
N LEU A 205 -2.59 -10.61 18.95
CA LEU A 205 -2.14 -11.79 19.69
C LEU A 205 -0.63 -11.79 19.98
N GLY A 206 0.13 -10.87 19.38
CA GLY A 206 1.57 -10.75 19.61
C GLY A 206 2.40 -11.82 18.91
N PHE A 207 1.89 -12.45 17.84
CA PHE A 207 2.66 -13.43 17.09
C PHE A 207 3.86 -12.78 16.39
N GLN A 208 5.02 -13.46 16.47
CA GLN A 208 6.26 -13.02 15.83
C GLN A 208 6.18 -13.15 14.30
N LYS A 209 5.60 -14.25 13.82
CA LYS A 209 5.26 -14.48 12.41
C LYS A 209 3.76 -14.31 12.24
N LYS A 210 3.32 -13.68 11.15
CA LYS A 210 1.91 -13.30 10.98
C LYS A 210 1.32 -13.60 9.60
N GLY A 211 2.13 -14.14 8.69
CA GLY A 211 1.67 -14.51 7.35
C GLY A 211 0.87 -15.82 7.36
N LEU A 212 0.08 -16.04 6.31
CA LEU A 212 -0.83 -17.19 6.20
C LEU A 212 -0.14 -18.54 6.47
N TYR A 213 1.03 -18.76 5.87
CA TYR A 213 1.83 -19.97 6.07
C TYR A 213 2.06 -20.30 7.56
N PHE A 214 2.34 -19.28 8.38
CA PHE A 214 2.53 -19.48 9.81
C PHE A 214 1.21 -19.89 10.48
N LEU A 215 0.08 -19.25 10.13
CA LEU A 215 -1.21 -19.57 10.72
C LEU A 215 -1.72 -20.96 10.32
N LEU A 216 -1.48 -21.36 9.07
CA LEU A 216 -1.76 -22.72 8.58
C LEU A 216 -0.98 -23.77 9.37
N GLN A 217 0.32 -23.55 9.57
CA GLN A 217 1.14 -24.46 10.35
C GLN A 217 0.70 -24.47 11.83
N HIS A 218 0.45 -23.29 12.41
CA HIS A 218 0.14 -23.13 13.84
C HIS A 218 -1.22 -23.71 14.22
N TYR A 219 -2.28 -23.41 13.46
CA TYR A 219 -3.64 -23.83 13.78
C TYR A 219 -4.05 -25.14 13.11
N CYS A 220 -3.58 -25.39 11.88
CA CYS A 220 -4.07 -26.49 11.05
C CYS A 220 -3.05 -27.62 10.90
N GLN A 221 -1.79 -27.43 11.34
CA GLN A 221 -0.67 -28.36 11.14
C GLN A 221 -0.39 -28.63 9.64
N VAL A 222 -0.82 -27.72 8.76
CA VAL A 222 -0.65 -27.82 7.31
C VAL A 222 0.61 -27.06 6.88
N HIS A 223 1.41 -27.69 6.01
CA HIS A 223 2.61 -27.11 5.42
C HIS A 223 2.36 -26.82 3.94
N VAL A 224 2.25 -25.55 3.56
CA VAL A 224 2.02 -25.14 2.17
C VAL A 224 3.31 -24.70 1.48
N ASN A 225 3.42 -24.99 0.19
CA ASN A 225 4.60 -24.63 -0.60
C ASN A 225 4.48 -23.20 -1.14
N LYS A 226 5.47 -22.34 -0.87
CA LYS A 226 5.52 -20.94 -1.34
C LYS A 226 5.88 -20.78 -2.82
N LYS A 227 5.93 -21.87 -3.59
CA LYS A 227 6.44 -21.89 -4.98
C LYS A 227 5.72 -20.91 -5.91
N TYR A 228 4.42 -20.68 -5.72
CA TYR A 228 3.59 -19.94 -6.66
C TYR A 228 3.28 -18.49 -6.26
N GLN A 229 3.82 -18.01 -5.13
CA GLN A 229 3.58 -16.63 -4.64
C GLN A 229 3.97 -15.54 -5.66
N LEU A 230 4.96 -15.80 -6.53
CA LEU A 230 5.41 -14.89 -7.59
C LEU A 230 5.16 -15.46 -8.99
N ALA A 231 4.23 -16.41 -9.13
CA ALA A 231 3.89 -17.01 -10.41
C ALA A 231 3.16 -16.02 -11.33
N ASP A 232 3.18 -16.32 -12.63
CA ASP A 232 2.34 -15.59 -13.58
C ASP A 232 0.90 -16.13 -13.52
N TRP A 233 0.06 -15.48 -12.73
CA TRP A 233 -1.35 -15.87 -12.53
C TRP A 233 -2.26 -15.60 -13.73
N ARG A 234 -1.73 -15.03 -14.83
CA ARG A 234 -2.47 -14.85 -16.09
C ARG A 234 -2.54 -16.14 -16.92
N ILE A 235 -1.79 -17.17 -16.55
CA ILE A 235 -1.71 -18.42 -17.32
C ILE A 235 -3.08 -19.11 -17.34
N ARG A 236 -3.50 -19.54 -18.54
CA ARG A 236 -4.67 -20.38 -18.77
C ARG A 236 -4.35 -21.53 -19.74
N PRO A 237 -4.90 -22.74 -19.54
CA PRO A 237 -5.59 -23.17 -18.31
C PRO A 237 -4.64 -23.14 -17.10
N LEU A 238 -5.19 -23.01 -15.88
CA LEU A 238 -4.39 -23.04 -14.67
C LEU A 238 -3.84 -24.45 -14.43
N PRO A 239 -2.52 -24.64 -14.23
CA PRO A 239 -1.97 -25.92 -13.81
C PRO A 239 -2.58 -26.38 -12.48
N GLN A 240 -2.79 -27.69 -12.32
CA GLN A 240 -3.40 -28.27 -11.10
C GLN A 240 -2.69 -27.87 -9.81
N GLU A 241 -1.36 -27.71 -9.85
CA GLU A 241 -0.59 -27.24 -8.70
C GLU A 241 -0.91 -25.79 -8.30
N MET A 242 -1.21 -24.93 -9.28
CA MET A 242 -1.64 -23.54 -9.02
C MET A 242 -3.09 -23.49 -8.54
N VAL A 243 -3.96 -24.38 -9.05
CA VAL A 243 -5.33 -24.55 -8.56
C VAL A 243 -5.31 -24.96 -7.08
N LYS A 244 -4.50 -25.96 -6.73
CA LYS A 244 -4.33 -26.40 -5.34
C LYS A 244 -3.79 -25.27 -4.46
N TYR A 245 -2.74 -24.58 -4.89
CA TYR A 245 -2.16 -23.45 -4.15
C TYR A 245 -3.22 -22.38 -3.86
N ALA A 246 -3.90 -21.89 -4.90
CA ALA A 246 -4.94 -20.87 -4.78
C ALA A 246 -6.04 -21.30 -3.80
N ARG A 247 -6.51 -22.54 -3.93
CA ARG A 247 -7.54 -23.10 -3.06
C ARG A 247 -7.12 -23.12 -1.58
N GLU A 248 -5.89 -23.51 -1.31
CA GLU A 248 -5.36 -23.63 0.07
C GLU A 248 -5.24 -22.27 0.78
N ASP A 249 -5.20 -21.16 0.05
CA ASP A 249 -5.11 -19.82 0.65
C ASP A 249 -6.41 -19.38 1.35
N THR A 250 -7.57 -19.91 0.96
CA THR A 250 -8.86 -19.59 1.62
C THR A 250 -9.48 -20.73 2.40
N HIS A 251 -9.22 -21.98 2.01
CA HIS A 251 -9.89 -23.18 2.52
C HIS A 251 -9.90 -23.29 4.06
N TYR A 252 -8.81 -22.87 4.70
CA TYR A 252 -8.65 -22.99 6.16
C TYR A 252 -9.02 -21.71 6.92
N LEU A 253 -9.34 -20.61 6.23
CA LEU A 253 -9.50 -19.29 6.87
C LEU A 253 -10.65 -19.23 7.87
N ILE A 254 -11.77 -19.91 7.61
CA ILE A 254 -12.92 -19.94 8.54
C ILE A 254 -12.53 -20.61 9.85
N TYR A 255 -11.80 -21.73 9.78
CA TYR A 255 -11.30 -22.41 10.97
C TYR A 255 -10.30 -21.53 11.73
N ILE A 256 -9.32 -20.93 11.03
CA ILE A 256 -8.34 -20.02 11.62
C ILE A 256 -9.04 -18.83 12.30
N TYR A 257 -10.03 -18.23 11.67
CA TYR A 257 -10.82 -17.13 12.21
C TYR A 257 -11.45 -17.48 13.57
N GLU A 258 -12.12 -18.63 13.69
CA GLU A 258 -12.74 -19.04 14.95
C GLU A 258 -11.70 -19.36 16.03
N ARG A 259 -10.57 -20.01 15.66
CA ARG A 259 -9.45 -20.28 16.57
C ARG A 259 -8.81 -19.00 17.10
N MET A 260 -8.56 -18.03 16.22
CA MET A 260 -8.01 -16.73 16.61
C MET A 260 -8.96 -15.95 17.52
N LYS A 261 -10.27 -16.04 17.29
CA LYS A 261 -11.27 -15.48 18.21
C LYS A 261 -11.17 -16.13 19.59
N GLN A 262 -11.05 -17.46 19.69
CA GLN A 262 -10.85 -18.15 20.97
C GLN A 262 -9.59 -17.67 21.70
N ASP A 263 -8.47 -17.51 20.98
CA ASP A 263 -7.21 -17.05 21.56
C ASP A 263 -7.29 -15.59 22.04
N LEU A 264 -7.92 -14.72 21.25
CA LEU A 264 -8.19 -13.32 21.63
C LEU A 264 -9.07 -13.26 22.88
N TYR A 265 -10.01 -14.19 23.03
CA TYR A 265 -10.89 -14.22 24.18
C TYR A 265 -10.21 -14.73 25.45
N SER A 266 -9.37 -15.75 25.33
CA SER A 266 -8.73 -16.41 26.47
C SER A 266 -7.53 -15.65 27.02
N ARG A 267 -6.85 -14.84 26.19
CA ARG A 267 -5.59 -14.14 26.53
C ARG A 267 -4.52 -15.06 27.16
N HIS A 268 -4.61 -16.37 26.93
CA HIS A 268 -3.48 -17.26 27.13
C HIS A 268 -2.68 -17.26 25.84
N CYS A 269 -1.58 -16.51 25.86
CA CYS A 269 -0.47 -16.75 24.97
C CYS A 269 -0.14 -18.25 24.99
N LEU A 270 -0.51 -19.00 23.95
CA LEU A 270 0.26 -20.19 23.57
C LEU A 270 1.55 -19.68 22.91
N GLY A 271 2.39 -19.03 23.71
CA GLY A 271 3.80 -18.93 23.44
C GLY A 271 4.37 -20.34 23.54
N ASP A 272 4.92 -20.81 22.44
CA ASP A 272 5.68 -22.06 22.31
C ASP A 272 4.92 -23.35 22.69
N VAL A 273 4.20 -23.92 21.72
CA VAL A 273 4.04 -25.38 21.69
C VAL A 273 5.44 -25.96 21.44
N LYS A 274 6.14 -26.34 22.52
CA LYS A 274 7.26 -27.27 22.41
C LYS A 274 6.74 -28.55 21.79
N ILE A 275 7.14 -28.83 20.56
CA ILE A 275 6.99 -30.14 19.95
C ILE A 275 7.90 -31.08 20.76
N THR A 276 7.33 -31.86 21.66
CA THR A 276 8.01 -33.05 22.21
C THR A 276 7.56 -34.27 21.41
N PRO A 277 8.47 -34.95 20.69
CA PRO A 277 8.18 -36.27 20.19
C PRO A 277 8.35 -37.24 21.36
N GLU A 278 7.32 -38.02 21.68
CA GLU A 278 7.47 -39.44 22.02
C GLU A 278 6.12 -40.11 22.28
N MET A 279 5.74 -40.97 21.31
CA MET A 279 4.91 -42.13 21.58
C MET A 279 5.73 -43.13 22.41
N LYS A 280 5.29 -43.44 23.63
CA LYS A 280 5.54 -44.77 24.24
C LYS A 280 4.29 -45.27 24.96
N LYS A 281 4.01 -46.54 24.66
CA LYS A 281 2.93 -47.39 25.16
C LYS A 281 3.01 -47.56 26.69
N GLY A 282 1.86 -47.57 27.35
CA GLY A 282 1.67 -48.00 28.74
C GLY A 282 0.18 -48.26 29.01
N THR A 283 -0.09 -49.39 29.65
CA THR A 283 -1.36 -50.12 29.87
C THR A 283 -2.42 -49.39 30.71
N PRO A 284 -3.70 -49.86 30.70
CA PRO A 284 -4.81 -49.21 31.39
C PRO A 284 -4.90 -49.63 32.87
N GLU A 285 -4.89 -48.66 33.78
CA GLU A 285 -5.33 -48.84 35.18
C GLU A 285 -6.72 -48.21 35.38
N GLU A 286 -7.57 -48.93 36.10
CA GLU A 286 -8.97 -48.60 36.41
C GLU A 286 -9.14 -47.34 37.31
N PRO A 287 -10.31 -46.66 37.24
CA PRO A 287 -10.51 -45.39 37.92
C PRO A 287 -10.95 -45.58 39.38
N LYS A 288 -10.21 -44.98 40.32
CA LYS A 288 -10.65 -44.82 41.71
C LYS A 288 -11.51 -43.57 41.88
N ASP A 289 -12.69 -43.79 42.44
CA ASP A 289 -13.71 -42.82 42.83
C ASP A 289 -13.17 -41.49 43.38
N ARG A 290 -13.48 -40.40 42.67
CA ARG A 290 -13.55 -39.06 43.26
C ARG A 290 -14.95 -38.51 43.07
N LYS A 291 -15.69 -38.45 44.18
CA LYS A 291 -16.98 -37.77 44.32
C LYS A 291 -16.92 -36.36 43.72
N SER A 292 -17.48 -36.19 42.52
CA SER A 292 -17.71 -34.88 41.93
C SER A 292 -18.95 -34.27 42.59
N LYS A 293 -18.72 -33.30 43.48
CA LYS A 293 -19.75 -32.36 43.90
C LYS A 293 -20.25 -31.63 42.64
N SER A 294 -21.53 -31.81 42.33
CA SER A 294 -22.28 -31.01 41.36
C SER A 294 -22.21 -29.54 41.80
N LYS A 295 -21.34 -28.74 41.17
CA LYS A 295 -21.45 -27.29 41.23
C LYS A 295 -22.40 -26.87 40.11
N SER A 296 -23.51 -26.30 40.54
CA SER A 296 -24.47 -25.59 39.72
C SER A 296 -23.78 -24.65 38.75
N SER A 297 -24.34 -24.59 37.55
CA SER A 297 -23.96 -23.76 36.42
C SER A 297 -24.02 -22.28 36.80
N GLN A 298 -22.96 -21.76 37.40
CA GLN A 298 -22.75 -20.32 37.51
C GLN A 298 -22.34 -19.80 36.14
N ILE A 299 -23.19 -18.97 35.55
CA ILE A 299 -22.92 -18.17 34.35
C ILE A 299 -21.61 -17.44 34.61
N THR A 300 -20.55 -17.81 33.89
CA THR A 300 -19.27 -17.11 33.96
C THR A 300 -19.48 -15.69 33.43
N PRO A 301 -18.99 -14.65 34.12
CA PRO A 301 -19.09 -13.29 33.61
C PRO A 301 -18.36 -13.22 32.26
N VAL A 302 -19.03 -12.67 31.26
CA VAL A 302 -18.48 -12.45 29.91
C VAL A 302 -17.10 -11.81 30.07
N ASN A 303 -16.05 -12.42 29.51
CA ASN A 303 -14.72 -11.82 29.53
C ASN A 303 -14.69 -10.56 28.65
N GLU A 304 -15.10 -9.43 29.21
CA GLU A 304 -15.17 -8.13 28.53
C GLU A 304 -13.84 -7.77 27.88
N LYS A 305 -12.73 -8.12 28.51
CA LYS A 305 -11.37 -7.88 28.00
C LYS A 305 -11.08 -8.67 26.73
N GLY A 306 -11.65 -9.87 26.60
CA GLY A 306 -11.56 -10.74 25.43
C GLY A 306 -12.48 -10.25 24.30
N VAL A 307 -13.73 -9.92 24.63
CA VAL A 307 -14.69 -9.28 23.68
C VAL A 307 -14.07 -8.04 23.05
N ASN A 308 -13.45 -7.17 23.87
CA ASN A 308 -12.82 -5.94 23.40
C ASN A 308 -11.63 -6.19 22.47
N GLN A 309 -10.86 -7.26 22.66
CA GLN A 309 -9.77 -7.62 21.73
C GLN A 309 -10.30 -8.11 20.39
N VAL A 310 -11.33 -8.95 20.42
CA VAL A 310 -12.02 -9.41 19.23
C VAL A 310 -12.60 -8.22 18.45
N LEU A 311 -13.30 -7.31 19.14
CA LEU A 311 -13.82 -6.07 18.55
C LEU A 311 -12.70 -5.18 17.99
N GLN A 312 -11.54 -5.11 18.65
CA GLN A 312 -10.39 -4.35 18.15
C GLN A 312 -9.87 -4.87 16.81
N VAL A 313 -9.95 -6.18 16.54
CA VAL A 313 -9.62 -6.71 15.21
C VAL A 313 -10.56 -6.13 14.15
N TRP A 314 -11.86 -6.11 14.41
CA TRP A 314 -12.83 -5.51 13.49
C TRP A 314 -12.58 -4.00 13.30
N ASN A 315 -12.21 -3.26 14.34
CA ASN A 315 -11.85 -1.85 14.22
C ASN A 315 -10.62 -1.62 13.32
N ASN A 316 -9.59 -2.44 13.49
CA ASN A 316 -8.39 -2.40 12.65
C ASN A 316 -8.71 -2.79 11.20
N SER A 317 -9.49 -3.87 11.03
CA SER A 317 -9.95 -4.39 9.74
C SER A 317 -10.80 -3.37 8.97
N ARG A 318 -11.73 -2.70 9.66
CA ARG A 318 -12.51 -1.58 9.10
C ARG A 318 -11.60 -0.46 8.58
N SER A 319 -10.50 -0.17 9.29
CA SER A 319 -9.53 0.85 8.85
C SER A 319 -8.81 0.44 7.57
N VAL A 320 -8.60 -0.86 7.34
CA VAL A 320 -8.12 -1.41 6.06
C VAL A 320 -9.18 -1.19 4.97
N CYS A 321 -10.44 -1.52 5.23
CA CYS A 321 -11.55 -1.31 4.27
C CYS A 321 -11.75 0.16 3.89
N LEU A 322 -11.43 1.11 4.76
CA LEU A 322 -11.52 2.56 4.48
C LEU A 322 -10.42 3.08 3.54
N LYS A 323 -9.42 2.25 3.21
CA LYS A 323 -8.36 2.64 2.26
C LYS A 323 -8.95 2.85 0.88
N GLN A 324 -8.37 3.79 0.15
CA GLN A 324 -8.81 4.16 -1.19
C GLN A 324 -7.70 3.94 -2.19
N TYR A 325 -8.03 3.34 -3.33
CA TYR A 325 -7.14 3.35 -4.46
C TYR A 325 -6.93 4.78 -4.95
N ARG A 326 -5.66 5.18 -5.08
CA ARG A 326 -5.28 6.48 -5.64
C ARG A 326 -4.24 6.31 -6.72
N ILE A 327 -4.39 7.06 -7.79
CA ILE A 327 -3.38 7.16 -8.84
C ILE A 327 -2.29 8.11 -8.33
N GLN A 328 -1.05 7.64 -8.35
CA GLN A 328 0.11 8.47 -7.98
C GLN A 328 0.45 9.42 -9.11
N THR A 329 0.79 10.67 -8.77
CA THR A 329 1.23 11.64 -9.77
C THR A 329 2.66 11.34 -10.22
N LEU A 330 3.01 11.78 -11.43
CA LEU A 330 4.38 11.64 -11.95
C LEU A 330 5.41 12.26 -11.00
N GLU A 331 5.10 13.41 -10.41
CA GLU A 331 5.96 14.10 -9.45
C GLU A 331 6.16 13.28 -8.15
N GLU A 332 5.08 12.71 -7.59
CA GLU A 332 5.18 11.84 -6.42
C GLU A 332 6.03 10.59 -6.71
N MET A 333 5.83 9.97 -7.88
CA MET A 333 6.60 8.80 -8.30
C MET A 333 8.08 9.14 -8.52
N TYR A 334 8.37 10.25 -9.20
CA TYR A 334 9.74 10.71 -9.44
C TYR A 334 10.44 11.07 -8.14
N SER A 335 9.78 11.79 -7.23
CA SER A 335 10.34 12.17 -5.92
C SER A 335 10.71 10.95 -5.08
N LYS A 336 9.83 9.93 -5.02
CA LYS A 336 10.12 8.65 -4.34
C LYS A 336 11.30 7.92 -4.99
N PHE A 337 11.31 7.86 -6.32
CA PHE A 337 12.37 7.22 -7.08
C PHE A 337 13.73 7.90 -6.84
N TYR A 338 13.79 9.23 -6.95
CA TYR A 338 14.98 10.02 -6.69
C TYR A 338 15.45 9.92 -5.23
N SER A 339 14.52 9.90 -4.27
CA SER A 339 14.84 9.65 -2.85
C SER A 339 15.51 8.29 -2.64
N SER A 340 15.04 7.23 -3.32
CA SER A 340 15.70 5.91 -3.28
C SER A 340 17.13 5.97 -3.83
N LEU A 341 17.34 6.64 -4.95
CA LEU A 341 18.66 6.80 -5.56
C LEU A 341 19.64 7.54 -4.63
N ASN A 342 19.17 8.58 -3.94
CA ASN A 342 19.98 9.31 -2.96
C ASN A 342 20.36 8.44 -1.76
N LYS A 343 19.44 7.60 -1.25
CA LYS A 343 19.74 6.64 -0.18
C LYS A 343 20.78 5.60 -0.60
N GLU A 344 20.81 5.25 -1.89
CA GLU A 344 21.82 4.39 -2.51
C GLU A 344 23.14 5.13 -2.81
N GLY A 345 23.25 6.41 -2.46
CA GLY A 345 24.47 7.21 -2.66
C GLY A 345 24.74 7.64 -4.11
N LYS A 346 23.76 7.50 -5.01
CA LYS A 346 23.88 7.95 -6.41
C LYS A 346 23.82 9.48 -6.47
N LYS A 347 24.77 10.07 -7.19
CA LYS A 347 24.83 11.53 -7.43
C LYS A 347 24.86 11.78 -8.92
N PHE A 348 24.17 12.82 -9.34
CA PHE A 348 24.03 13.22 -10.74
C PHE A 348 24.49 14.67 -10.90
N ASN A 349 25.19 14.97 -11.98
CA ASN A 349 25.39 16.36 -12.40
C ASN A 349 24.10 16.93 -13.01
N ASN A 350 24.09 18.19 -13.42
CA ASN A 350 22.90 18.84 -13.96
C ASN A 350 22.43 18.23 -15.29
N GLN A 351 23.34 17.82 -16.18
CA GLN A 351 22.99 17.11 -17.42
C GLN A 351 22.31 15.76 -17.13
N GLN A 352 22.90 14.98 -16.22
CA GLN A 352 22.39 13.68 -15.81
C GLN A 352 21.05 13.80 -15.08
N SER A 353 20.86 14.85 -14.28
CA SER A 353 19.60 15.12 -13.59
C SER A 353 18.48 15.45 -14.57
N TYR A 354 18.79 16.25 -15.61
CA TYR A 354 17.85 16.51 -16.70
C TYR A 354 17.49 15.21 -17.45
N ALA A 355 18.49 14.44 -17.87
CA ALA A 355 18.26 13.16 -18.55
C ALA A 355 17.45 12.18 -17.69
N LEU A 356 17.72 12.12 -16.38
CA LEU A 356 16.97 11.29 -15.44
C LEU A 356 15.49 11.65 -15.39
N GLN A 357 15.16 12.94 -15.31
CA GLN A 357 13.78 13.40 -15.29
C GLN A 357 13.06 13.10 -16.61
N GLU A 358 13.68 13.42 -17.75
CA GLU A 358 13.07 13.23 -19.08
C GLU A 358 12.90 11.76 -19.43
N ILE A 359 13.91 10.92 -19.18
CA ILE A 359 13.83 9.48 -19.42
C ILE A 359 12.82 8.83 -18.47
N PHE A 360 12.70 9.29 -17.22
CA PHE A 360 11.68 8.81 -16.29
C PHE A 360 10.27 9.14 -16.79
N SER A 361 10.03 10.38 -17.21
CA SER A 361 8.76 10.84 -17.80
C SER A 361 8.41 10.09 -19.08
N TRP A 362 9.40 9.87 -19.96
CA TRP A 362 9.23 9.05 -21.17
C TRP A 362 8.80 7.63 -20.83
N ARG A 363 9.50 6.99 -19.88
CA ARG A 363 9.19 5.62 -19.47
C ARG A 363 7.79 5.51 -18.90
N ASP A 364 7.37 6.47 -18.06
CA ASP A 364 6.02 6.48 -17.48
C ASP A 364 4.94 6.62 -18.57
N ARG A 365 5.14 7.52 -19.54
CA ARG A 365 4.21 7.71 -20.66
C ARG A 365 4.05 6.43 -21.49
N VAL A 366 5.15 5.84 -21.94
CA VAL A 366 5.11 4.59 -22.73
C VAL A 366 4.47 3.45 -21.93
N ALA A 367 4.78 3.35 -20.64
CA ALA A 367 4.20 2.35 -19.75
C ALA A 367 2.67 2.50 -19.64
N ARG A 368 2.16 3.74 -19.53
CA ARG A 368 0.72 4.02 -19.53
C ARG A 368 0.05 3.67 -20.85
N GLU A 369 0.62 4.13 -21.96
CA GLU A 369 0.10 3.94 -23.32
C GLU A 369 -0.06 2.46 -23.67
N LEU A 370 0.91 1.63 -23.28
CA LEU A 370 0.92 0.21 -23.60
C LEU A 370 0.26 -0.68 -22.53
N ASP A 371 -0.15 -0.09 -21.40
CA ASP A 371 -0.52 -0.82 -20.18
C ASP A 371 0.55 -1.84 -19.77
N GLU A 372 1.79 -1.39 -19.66
CA GLU A 372 2.93 -2.20 -19.22
C GLU A 372 3.51 -1.61 -17.94
N SER A 373 4.18 -2.42 -17.11
CA SER A 373 4.88 -1.85 -15.96
C SER A 373 6.05 -0.99 -16.42
N PRO A 374 6.40 0.09 -15.69
CA PRO A 374 7.63 0.83 -15.97
C PRO A 374 8.88 -0.07 -15.96
N HIS A 375 8.88 -1.13 -15.15
CA HIS A 375 9.97 -2.10 -15.13
C HIS A 375 10.10 -2.86 -16.46
N TYR A 376 8.98 -3.31 -17.02
CA TYR A 376 8.93 -4.00 -18.31
C TYR A 376 9.31 -3.09 -19.48
N VAL A 377 8.93 -1.80 -19.45
CA VAL A 377 9.34 -0.84 -20.47
C VAL A 377 10.84 -0.58 -20.43
N MET A 378 11.39 -0.30 -19.24
CA MET A 378 12.82 -0.15 -19.04
C MET A 378 13.18 -0.28 -17.56
N THR A 379 14.01 -1.26 -17.26
CA THR A 379 14.50 -1.50 -15.89
C THR A 379 15.25 -0.28 -15.34
N LYS A 380 15.22 -0.11 -14.01
CA LYS A 380 16.01 0.92 -13.31
C LYS A 380 17.49 0.85 -13.68
N PHE A 381 18.04 -0.36 -13.80
CA PHE A 381 19.44 -0.58 -14.14
C PHE A 381 19.78 0.01 -15.53
N ASN A 382 18.98 -0.35 -16.54
CA ASN A 382 19.17 0.11 -17.91
C ASN A 382 19.05 1.64 -18.01
N MET A 383 18.02 2.20 -17.37
CA MET A 383 17.82 3.65 -17.29
C MET A 383 19.07 4.36 -16.74
N LEU A 384 19.58 3.90 -15.60
CA LEU A 384 20.74 4.53 -14.96
C LEU A 384 22.02 4.38 -15.78
N ASN A 385 22.15 3.31 -16.57
CA ASN A 385 23.31 3.12 -17.43
C ASN A 385 23.31 4.09 -18.62
N ILE A 386 22.15 4.33 -19.23
CA ILE A 386 22.01 5.36 -20.28
C ILE A 386 22.38 6.74 -19.71
N ILE A 387 21.90 7.06 -18.50
CA ILE A 387 22.12 8.36 -17.85
C ILE A 387 23.57 8.55 -17.40
N SER A 388 24.26 7.49 -16.96
CA SER A 388 25.65 7.62 -16.50
C SER A 388 26.59 7.89 -17.67
N GLN A 389 26.32 7.30 -18.84
CA GLN A 389 27.19 7.36 -20.01
C GLN A 389 26.87 8.53 -20.95
N LEU A 390 25.59 8.91 -21.07
CA LEU A 390 25.09 9.94 -21.99
C LEU A 390 25.74 9.82 -23.38
N HIS A 391 25.65 8.67 -24.05
CA HIS A 391 26.36 8.47 -25.32
C HIS A 391 25.89 9.42 -26.43
N ASN A 392 26.83 9.94 -27.22
CA ASN A 392 26.52 10.80 -28.37
C ASN A 392 25.93 10.03 -29.55
N GLN A 393 26.28 8.75 -29.68
CA GLN A 393 25.87 7.92 -30.80
C GLN A 393 24.73 6.98 -30.38
N PRO A 394 23.63 6.89 -31.15
CA PRO A 394 22.48 6.03 -30.83
C PRO A 394 22.86 4.57 -30.57
N GLU A 395 23.76 4.01 -31.36
CA GLU A 395 24.24 2.62 -31.26
C GLU A 395 24.87 2.29 -29.90
N ASN A 396 25.51 3.26 -29.26
CA ASN A 396 26.16 3.07 -27.96
C ASN A 396 25.15 3.07 -26.80
N ILE A 397 23.95 3.62 -26.99
CA ILE A 397 22.83 3.50 -26.03
C ILE A 397 22.36 2.04 -25.97
N LEU A 398 22.44 1.31 -27.09
CA LEU A 398 21.94 -0.06 -27.23
C LEU A 398 22.92 -1.13 -26.75
N GLN A 399 24.23 -0.88 -26.75
CA GLN A 399 25.23 -1.88 -26.30
C GLN A 399 24.88 -2.55 -24.94
N PRO A 400 24.50 -1.81 -23.89
CA PRO A 400 24.12 -2.42 -22.62
C PRO A 400 22.71 -3.05 -22.59
N ILE A 401 21.88 -2.84 -23.60
CA ILE A 401 20.43 -3.14 -23.59
C ILE A 401 19.99 -3.90 -24.86
N SER A 402 20.93 -4.56 -25.52
CA SER A 402 20.82 -5.10 -26.88
C SER A 402 19.66 -6.09 -27.12
N ARG A 403 19.09 -6.69 -26.07
CA ARG A 403 17.96 -7.64 -26.17
C ARG A 403 16.57 -7.04 -25.85
N HIS A 404 16.48 -5.75 -25.52
CA HIS A 404 15.22 -5.15 -25.08
C HIS A 404 14.47 -4.49 -26.25
N ARG A 405 13.50 -5.20 -26.82
CA ARG A 405 12.73 -4.78 -28.02
C ARG A 405 12.22 -3.32 -27.94
N PHE A 406 11.70 -2.89 -26.78
CA PHE A 406 11.16 -1.54 -26.60
C PHE A 406 12.21 -0.43 -26.67
N VAL A 407 13.43 -0.66 -26.15
CA VAL A 407 14.47 0.39 -26.17
C VAL A 407 14.95 0.62 -27.61
N HIS A 408 14.97 -0.43 -28.43
CA HIS A 408 15.27 -0.32 -29.87
C HIS A 408 14.21 0.50 -30.62
N GLN A 409 12.93 0.22 -30.40
CA GLN A 409 11.83 0.93 -31.08
C GLN A 409 11.78 2.43 -30.74
N HIS A 410 12.19 2.81 -29.53
CA HIS A 410 12.15 4.19 -29.06
C HIS A 410 13.53 4.87 -29.01
N LEU A 411 14.54 4.29 -29.65
CA LEU A 411 15.90 4.82 -29.65
C LEU A 411 15.99 6.29 -30.12
N PRO A 412 15.27 6.74 -31.17
CA PRO A 412 15.33 8.14 -31.59
C PRO A 412 14.88 9.11 -30.49
N GLN A 413 13.83 8.78 -29.75
CA GLN A 413 13.29 9.59 -28.65
C GLN A 413 14.29 9.67 -27.49
N LEU A 414 14.93 8.54 -27.15
CA LEU A 414 15.92 8.49 -26.08
C LEU A 414 17.19 9.26 -26.44
N HIS A 415 17.64 9.17 -27.70
CA HIS A 415 18.79 9.91 -28.20
C HIS A 415 18.55 11.42 -28.17
N GLU A 416 17.36 11.87 -28.58
CA GLU A 416 16.98 13.29 -28.51
C GLU A 416 17.09 13.86 -27.09
N VAL A 417 16.66 13.10 -26.07
CA VAL A 417 16.80 13.50 -24.66
C VAL A 417 18.27 13.65 -24.27
N ILE A 418 19.15 12.76 -24.73
CA ILE A 418 20.59 12.83 -24.44
C ILE A 418 21.24 14.04 -25.10
N VAL A 419 20.88 14.34 -26.36
CA VAL A 419 21.35 15.53 -27.07
C VAL A 419 20.95 16.80 -26.31
N LYS A 420 19.69 16.91 -25.88
CA LYS A 420 19.20 18.04 -25.05
C LYS A 420 19.93 18.12 -23.71
N ALA A 421 20.15 16.99 -23.04
CA ALA A 421 20.87 16.94 -21.78
C ALA A 421 22.31 17.50 -21.90
N LYS A 422 23.00 17.16 -22.99
CA LYS A 422 24.38 17.61 -23.24
C LYS A 422 24.48 19.07 -23.64
N ALA A 423 23.43 19.66 -24.21
CA ALA A 423 23.38 21.09 -24.50
C ALA A 423 23.37 21.95 -23.23
N ILE A 424 23.07 21.37 -22.05
CA ILE A 424 23.10 22.07 -20.77
C ILE A 424 24.56 22.27 -20.33
N ALA A 425 24.95 23.51 -20.05
CA ALA A 425 26.28 23.83 -19.52
C ALA A 425 26.57 23.10 -18.21
N ILE A 426 27.67 22.36 -18.11
CA ILE A 426 28.00 21.56 -16.92
C ILE A 426 28.23 22.47 -15.72
N GLN A 427 27.35 22.39 -14.72
CA GLN A 427 27.58 23.01 -13.42
C GLN A 427 28.31 21.99 -12.55
N SER A 428 29.59 22.23 -12.26
CA SER A 428 30.33 21.43 -11.29
C SER A 428 29.77 21.67 -9.88
N SER A 429 29.34 20.62 -9.19
CA SER A 429 29.09 20.66 -7.74
C SER A 429 30.31 21.25 -7.01
N PRO A 430 30.15 22.09 -5.96
CA PRO A 430 31.28 22.70 -5.28
C PRO A 430 32.10 21.63 -4.55
N ILE A 431 33.19 21.18 -5.18
CA ILE A 431 34.23 20.40 -4.54
C ILE A 431 34.97 21.35 -3.59
N SER A 432 34.91 21.04 -2.29
CA SER A 432 35.74 21.67 -1.26
C SER A 432 37.21 21.55 -1.68
N LYS A 433 37.82 22.67 -2.09
CA LYS A 433 39.26 22.76 -2.32
C LYS A 433 39.96 22.56 -0.97
N LYS A 434 40.47 21.36 -0.71
CA LYS A 434 41.52 21.15 0.29
C LYS A 434 42.75 21.94 -0.18
N GLN A 435 43.06 23.03 0.54
CA GLN A 435 44.29 23.78 0.36
C GLN A 435 45.49 22.90 0.78
N THR A 436 46.29 22.48 -0.18
CA THR A 436 47.66 22.02 0.06
C THR A 436 48.54 23.24 0.33
N LYS A 437 49.01 23.37 1.57
CA LYS A 437 50.11 24.29 1.94
C LYS A 437 51.39 23.84 1.25
N LYS A 438 52.02 24.71 0.45
CA LYS A 438 53.46 24.68 0.17
C LYS A 438 54.12 25.95 0.70
N ARG A 439 55.25 25.75 1.39
CA ARG A 439 56.11 26.73 2.07
C ARG A 439 57.14 27.35 1.11
N GLY A 440 57.57 28.57 1.44
CA GLY A 440 58.82 29.23 1.00
C GLY A 440 58.65 30.10 -0.25
N ALA A 441 59.21 31.31 -0.38
CA ALA A 441 60.08 32.12 0.47
C ALA A 441 59.87 33.61 0.11
N ALA A 442 60.28 34.50 1.02
CA ALA A 442 60.02 35.93 0.98
C ALA A 442 61.05 36.73 0.15
N SER A 443 60.60 37.86 -0.39
CA SER A 443 61.41 39.08 -0.57
C SER A 443 60.49 40.29 -0.57
N ALA A 444 60.84 41.30 0.22
CA ALA A 444 60.01 42.42 0.62
C ALA A 444 60.35 43.69 -0.19
N THR A 445 59.37 44.57 -0.43
CA THR A 445 59.52 46.02 -0.24
C THR A 445 58.19 46.79 -0.33
N ALA A 446 58.01 47.66 0.69
CA ALA A 446 57.24 48.91 0.77
C ALA A 446 55.68 48.93 0.77
N VAL A 447 55.17 49.62 1.81
CA VAL A 447 53.79 50.01 2.22
C VAL A 447 53.82 51.55 2.35
N PRO A 448 52.79 52.39 2.04
CA PRO A 448 51.54 52.56 2.84
C PRO A 448 50.30 53.12 2.08
N PRO A 449 49.21 53.59 2.73
CA PRO A 449 48.37 52.94 3.73
C PRO A 449 46.88 52.80 3.32
N VAL A 450 46.26 51.77 3.91
CA VAL A 450 44.86 51.57 4.36
C VAL A 450 43.74 52.50 3.81
N SER A 451 42.79 51.88 3.07
CA SER A 451 41.35 52.13 3.23
C SER A 451 40.58 50.82 3.03
N ARG A 452 39.69 50.47 3.98
CA ARG A 452 38.86 49.25 3.96
C ARG A 452 37.72 49.38 2.93
N PRO A 453 37.52 48.39 2.03
CA PRO A 453 36.23 48.16 1.39
C PRO A 453 35.45 47.03 2.10
N PRO A 454 34.12 46.97 1.93
CA PRO A 454 33.19 46.45 2.94
C PRO A 454 33.07 44.92 2.93
N MET A 455 32.73 44.37 4.10
CA MET A 455 32.30 42.99 4.27
C MET A 455 31.10 42.67 3.36
N LYS A 456 31.23 41.62 2.53
CA LYS A 456 30.10 41.05 1.78
C LYS A 456 29.05 40.51 2.76
N LYS A 457 27.85 41.11 2.73
CA LYS A 457 26.63 40.63 3.39
C LYS A 457 26.38 39.17 3.02
N ARG A 458 26.32 38.27 4.01
CA ARG A 458 25.76 36.92 3.84
C ARG A 458 24.25 37.06 3.62
N LYS A 459 23.74 36.55 2.49
CA LYS A 459 22.32 36.42 2.19
C LYS A 459 21.63 35.59 3.27
N ILE A 460 20.71 36.21 4.02
CA ILE A 460 19.72 35.56 4.88
C ILE A 460 18.36 35.79 4.21
N ASP A 461 18.10 35.15 3.06
CA ASP A 461 16.87 35.46 2.31
C ASP A 461 15.92 34.28 2.08
N ASN A 462 16.26 33.03 2.46
CA ASN A 462 15.40 31.88 2.08
C ASN A 462 14.49 31.31 3.19
N VAL A 463 14.65 31.68 4.46
CA VAL A 463 13.81 31.11 5.55
C VAL A 463 12.66 32.04 5.94
N ALA A 464 12.86 33.36 5.88
CA ALA A 464 11.82 34.35 6.22
C ALA A 464 10.68 34.39 5.18
N SER A 465 11.00 34.26 3.89
CA SER A 465 10.02 34.32 2.79
C SER A 465 8.99 33.17 2.82
N SER A 466 9.41 31.96 3.19
CA SER A 466 8.52 30.78 3.26
C SER A 466 7.51 30.88 4.42
N THR A 467 7.94 31.42 5.56
CA THR A 467 7.10 31.53 6.76
C THR A 467 6.06 32.64 6.62
N ILE A 468 6.44 33.78 6.02
CA ILE A 468 5.51 34.89 5.71
C ILE A 468 4.45 34.44 4.70
N THR A 469 4.85 33.68 3.69
CA THR A 469 3.93 33.15 2.66
C THR A 469 2.91 32.17 3.27
N LYS A 470 3.33 31.30 4.20
CA LYS A 470 2.43 30.39 4.92
C LYS A 470 1.47 31.13 5.86
N ALA A 471 1.93 32.15 6.58
CA ALA A 471 1.08 32.95 7.47
C ALA A 471 0.00 33.72 6.70
N ARG A 472 0.35 34.35 5.57
CA ARG A 472 -0.63 35.02 4.68
C ARG A 472 -1.65 34.06 4.08
N LEU A 473 -1.22 32.84 3.72
CA LEU A 473 -2.11 31.81 3.19
C LEU A 473 -3.13 31.31 4.24
N ILE A 474 -2.72 31.22 5.50
CA ILE A 474 -3.61 30.85 6.62
C ILE A 474 -4.60 31.98 6.90
N GLN A 475 -4.16 33.25 6.85
CA GLN A 475 -5.04 34.40 7.03
C GLN A 475 -6.09 34.52 5.91
N GLN A 476 -5.71 34.28 4.65
CA GLN A 476 -6.65 34.18 3.52
C GLN A 476 -7.66 33.02 3.67
N LYS A 477 -7.25 31.89 4.25
CA LYS A 477 -8.15 30.76 4.51
C LYS A 477 -9.15 31.06 5.63
N ILE A 478 -8.74 31.80 6.67
CA ILE A 478 -9.62 32.22 7.77
C ILE A 478 -10.67 33.24 7.27
N SER A 479 -10.29 34.21 6.46
CA SER A 479 -11.24 35.18 5.87
C SER A 479 -12.24 34.54 4.89
N LYS A 480 -11.88 33.41 4.25
CA LYS A 480 -12.80 32.64 3.41
C LYS A 480 -13.84 31.85 4.19
N VAL A 481 -13.55 31.49 5.45
CA VAL A 481 -14.53 30.80 6.32
C VAL A 481 -15.61 31.78 6.79
N GLU A 482 -15.31 33.07 6.97
CA GLU A 482 -16.30 34.10 7.33
C GLU A 482 -17.30 34.42 6.21
N MET A 483 -16.89 34.34 4.94
CA MET A 483 -17.77 34.55 3.78
C MET A 483 -18.81 33.44 3.61
N ILE A 484 -18.55 32.24 4.16
CA ILE A 484 -19.46 31.09 4.10
C ILE A 484 -20.50 31.14 5.24
N ASP A 485 -20.14 31.73 6.39
CA ASP A 485 -21.02 31.85 7.56
C ASP A 485 -22.06 32.99 7.40
N LEU A 486 -21.78 33.99 6.55
CA LEU A 486 -22.68 35.13 6.26
C LEU A 486 -23.75 34.84 5.19
N SER A 487 -23.71 33.67 4.54
CA SER A 487 -24.68 33.27 3.51
C SER A 487 -25.75 32.28 3.99
N CYS A 488 -25.86 32.02 5.29
CA CYS A 488 -26.81 31.06 5.86
C CYS A 488 -28.04 31.79 6.43
N GLU A 489 -29.24 31.50 5.90
CA GLU A 489 -30.51 32.03 6.41
C GLU A 489 -30.83 31.56 7.86
N PRO A 490 -31.63 32.32 8.64
CA PRO A 490 -31.62 32.27 10.11
C PRO A 490 -32.28 31.04 10.78
N ASN A 491 -32.79 30.07 10.03
CA ASN A 491 -33.72 29.08 10.57
C ASN A 491 -33.22 27.64 10.53
N GLN A 492 -32.03 27.34 11.07
CA GLN A 492 -31.72 26.03 11.69
C GLN A 492 -30.53 26.17 12.68
N MET A 493 -30.78 26.59 13.92
CA MET A 493 -29.80 26.55 15.01
C MET A 493 -30.01 25.32 15.90
N LYS A 494 -29.09 24.33 15.85
CA LYS A 494 -28.64 23.55 17.02
C LYS A 494 -27.23 23.01 16.77
N GLU A 495 -26.22 23.82 17.10
CA GLU A 495 -24.91 23.46 17.69
C GLU A 495 -23.87 24.56 17.39
N ARG A 496 -23.71 25.52 18.30
CA ARG A 496 -22.61 26.49 18.26
C ARG A 496 -21.29 25.81 18.68
N ARG A 497 -20.30 25.73 17.78
CA ARG A 497 -18.89 25.52 18.15
C ARG A 497 -18.35 26.75 18.92
N PRO A 498 -17.36 26.60 19.82
CA PRO A 498 -17.02 27.68 20.75
C PRO A 498 -16.28 28.84 20.05
N ALA A 499 -17.02 29.91 19.75
CA ALA A 499 -16.53 31.17 19.17
C ALA A 499 -15.32 31.78 19.94
N LYS A 500 -15.15 31.42 21.22
CA LYS A 500 -13.99 31.84 22.03
C LYS A 500 -12.65 31.32 21.48
N LYS A 501 -12.56 30.07 20.98
CA LYS A 501 -11.28 29.50 20.50
C LYS A 501 -10.80 30.14 19.18
N ILE A 502 -11.73 30.55 18.32
CA ILE A 502 -11.42 31.20 17.03
C ILE A 502 -10.92 32.63 17.28
N ASN A 503 -11.55 33.38 18.18
CA ASN A 503 -11.09 34.73 18.53
C ASN A 503 -9.73 34.73 19.23
N THR A 504 -9.43 33.74 20.07
CA THR A 504 -8.08 33.61 20.68
C THR A 504 -7.01 33.30 19.62
N CYS A 505 -7.31 32.43 18.64
CA CYS A 505 -6.37 32.16 17.54
C CYS A 505 -6.14 33.40 16.65
N LYS A 506 -7.17 34.22 16.42
CA LYS A 506 -7.04 35.47 15.66
C LYS A 506 -6.12 36.48 16.34
N VAL A 507 -6.24 36.66 17.66
CA VAL A 507 -5.40 37.60 18.41
C VAL A 507 -3.94 37.16 18.38
N VAL A 508 -3.69 35.86 18.57
CA VAL A 508 -2.32 35.30 18.54
C VAL A 508 -1.69 35.39 17.14
N LEU A 509 -2.44 35.08 16.08
CA LEU A 509 -1.93 35.14 14.71
C LEU A 509 -1.69 36.58 14.23
N THR A 510 -2.55 37.53 14.60
CA THR A 510 -2.38 38.95 14.25
C THR A 510 -1.15 39.53 14.95
N ASP A 511 -0.94 39.20 16.22
CA ASP A 511 0.23 39.64 17.00
C ASP A 511 1.54 39.02 16.46
N VAL A 512 1.50 37.77 15.98
CA VAL A 512 2.65 37.12 15.32
C VAL A 512 2.98 37.79 13.98
N VAL A 513 1.99 38.11 13.14
CA VAL A 513 2.21 38.79 11.85
C VAL A 513 2.74 40.21 12.06
N GLN A 514 2.18 40.98 13.01
CA GLN A 514 2.66 42.33 13.33
C GLN A 514 4.09 42.34 13.87
N LYS A 515 4.47 41.36 14.70
CA LYS A 515 5.85 41.21 15.20
C LYS A 515 6.82 40.82 14.09
N ILE A 516 6.40 40.01 13.12
CA ILE A 516 7.23 39.64 11.96
C ILE A 516 7.40 40.83 11.01
N ASP A 517 6.33 41.56 10.71
CA ASP A 517 6.39 42.76 9.86
C ASP A 517 7.27 43.87 10.49
N ALA A 518 7.22 44.05 11.82
CA ALA A 518 8.10 44.98 12.53
C ALA A 518 9.59 44.59 12.49
N VAL A 519 9.91 43.29 12.42
CA VAL A 519 11.28 42.79 12.25
C VAL A 519 11.76 42.96 10.81
N VAL A 520 10.88 42.76 9.83
CA VAL A 520 11.18 42.98 8.41
C VAL A 520 11.42 44.46 8.14
N VAL A 521 10.58 45.36 8.65
CA VAL A 521 10.72 46.82 8.47
C VAL A 521 12.03 47.35 9.08
N LYS A 522 12.44 46.85 10.26
CA LYS A 522 13.72 47.21 10.90
C LYS A 522 14.94 46.68 10.14
N SER A 523 14.82 45.59 9.39
CA SER A 523 15.91 45.04 8.56
C SER A 523 16.10 45.82 7.25
N SER A 524 15.06 46.49 6.76
CA SER A 524 15.09 47.33 5.55
C SER A 524 15.47 48.80 5.79
N SER A 525 15.41 49.31 7.03
CA SER A 525 15.73 50.73 7.33
C SER A 525 17.15 51.00 7.87
N GLY A 526 17.99 49.98 8.06
CA GLY A 526 19.43 50.18 8.31
C GLY A 526 19.81 50.87 9.63
N ILE A 527 18.94 50.91 10.64
CA ILE A 527 19.25 51.52 11.95
C ILE A 527 19.58 50.40 12.96
N GLU A 528 20.87 50.25 13.28
CA GLU A 528 21.33 49.46 14.43
C GLU A 528 21.12 50.26 15.73
N THR A 529 20.29 49.74 16.63
CA THR A 529 20.43 50.01 18.06
C THR A 529 20.50 48.68 18.82
N ARG A 530 21.66 48.40 19.43
CA ARG A 530 21.78 47.38 20.49
C ARG A 530 21.09 47.92 21.74
N PRO A 531 20.33 47.10 22.52
CA PRO A 531 21.01 46.37 23.58
C PRO A 531 20.39 45.02 24.05
N ALA A 532 21.24 44.34 24.83
CA ALA A 532 20.98 43.36 25.91
C ALA A 532 20.50 41.93 25.55
N ARG A 533 21.45 40.99 25.69
CA ARG A 533 21.23 39.57 25.99
C ARG A 533 20.26 39.42 27.18
N LYS A 534 19.08 38.85 26.93
CA LYS A 534 18.41 37.96 27.89
C LYS A 534 18.02 36.67 27.17
N SER A 535 18.62 35.59 27.63
CA SER A 535 18.28 34.21 27.30
C SER A 535 16.81 33.93 27.61
N ARG A 536 15.98 33.75 26.58
CA ARG A 536 14.73 33.00 26.68
C ARG A 536 14.73 31.93 25.59
N LYS A 537 14.77 30.67 26.02
CA LYS A 537 14.44 29.51 25.17
C LYS A 537 13.06 29.76 24.56
N VAL A 538 12.99 29.93 23.24
CA VAL A 538 11.74 29.80 22.50
C VAL A 538 11.53 28.31 22.31
N GLN A 539 10.60 27.73 23.08
CA GLN A 539 10.02 26.43 22.74
C GLN A 539 9.24 26.63 21.44
N LEU A 540 9.68 25.98 20.35
CA LEU A 540 8.81 25.75 19.21
C LEU A 540 7.67 24.84 19.69
N ILE A 541 6.46 25.40 19.76
CA ILE A 541 5.23 24.64 19.88
C ILE A 541 4.98 24.04 18.50
N ASP A 542 4.92 22.71 18.44
CA ASP A 542 4.46 21.96 17.28
C ASP A 542 2.97 22.24 17.09
N LEU A 543 2.61 22.87 15.97
CA LEU A 543 1.21 23.15 15.61
C LEU A 543 0.83 22.20 14.47
N THR A 544 0.41 20.99 14.85
CA THR A 544 -0.41 20.09 14.03
C THR A 544 -1.86 20.55 13.98
#